data_AF-A0A6P7J0X2-F1
#
_entry.id   AF-A0A6P7J0X2-F1
#
_cell.length_a   1.000
_cell.length_b   1.000
_cell.length_c   1.000
_cell.angle_alpha   90.00
_cell.angle_beta   90.00
_cell.angle_gamma   90.00
#
_symmetry.space_group_name_H-M   'P 1'
#
loop_
_entity.id
_entity.type
_entity.pdbx_description
1 polymer ?
#
loop_
_entity_poly.entity_id
_entity_poly.type
_entity_poly.pdbx_seq_one_letter_code
_entity_poly.pdbx_strand_id
1 'polypeptide(L)'
;MSVLFSGWEVVEDGASCHAVQLRPSQKPQARGVYIMYHGTSVASARSIIANGFEKSKRGMLGEGVYVSRDKNKAALYPYNGTSADRVILELHVRVGRVKRIDTDNHPLQYDWHLHGYDTAWVPPNIGLLAAPKGFEEDCVFDPKRVKVVGIVQAPNPTIEKELEQQLAKRRDDAANLCSLCKRNTQQGAPHISQQCWKCGKNICILMAKHFCP
;
A
#
# COMPACT_ATOMS: atom_id res chain seq x y z
N MET A 1 -42.44 5.78 -10.80
CA MET A 1 -42.29 5.13 -9.49
C MET A 1 -41.04 5.69 -8.83
N SER A 2 -41.18 6.32 -7.65
CA SER A 2 -40.06 6.87 -6.88
C SER A 2 -39.66 5.89 -5.78
N VAL A 3 -38.41 5.45 -5.78
CA VAL A 3 -37.87 4.57 -4.72
C VAL A 3 -37.43 5.45 -3.56
N LEU A 4 -38.00 5.25 -2.37
CA LEU A 4 -37.55 5.89 -1.13
C LEU A 4 -36.37 5.11 -0.58
N PHE A 5 -35.17 5.69 -0.68
CA PHE A 5 -33.93 5.11 -0.16
C PHE A 5 -33.40 5.95 1.00
N SER A 6 -33.39 5.41 2.23
CA SER A 6 -32.89 6.15 3.40
C SER A 6 -31.75 5.41 4.10
N GLY A 7 -30.56 6.00 4.02
CA GLY A 7 -29.33 5.45 4.58
C GLY A 7 -28.55 4.62 3.58
N TRP A 8 -27.26 4.47 3.82
CA TRP A 8 -26.38 3.62 3.02
C TRP A 8 -25.26 3.08 3.89
N GLU A 9 -24.73 1.95 3.47
CA GLU A 9 -23.48 1.41 3.93
C GLU A 9 -22.66 1.04 2.70
N VAL A 10 -21.51 1.68 2.55
CA VAL A 10 -20.50 1.27 1.59
C VAL A 10 -19.71 0.15 2.24
N VAL A 11 -19.89 -1.06 1.74
CA VAL A 11 -18.94 -2.14 2.00
C VAL A 11 -17.70 -1.81 1.19
N GLU A 12 -16.71 -1.19 1.83
CA GLU A 12 -15.39 -1.07 1.22
C GLU A 12 -14.76 -2.45 1.22
N ASP A 13 -14.42 -2.96 0.05
CA ASP A 13 -14.07 -4.37 -0.18
C ASP A 13 -12.70 -4.79 0.39
N GLY A 14 -12.28 -4.28 1.55
CA GLY A 14 -10.99 -4.59 2.18
C GLY A 14 -10.13 -3.37 2.49
N ALA A 15 -10.60 -2.15 2.20
CA ALA A 15 -9.99 -0.89 2.65
C ALA A 15 -10.34 -0.56 4.12
N SER A 16 -10.47 -1.58 4.99
CA SER A 16 -10.34 -1.37 6.42
C SER A 16 -9.10 -0.50 6.64
N CYS A 17 -9.29 0.62 7.32
CA CYS A 17 -8.24 1.58 7.67
C CYS A 17 -7.11 0.96 8.50
N HIS A 18 -7.28 -0.29 8.95
CA HIS A 18 -6.28 -1.07 9.65
C HIS A 18 -5.66 -2.07 8.68
N ALA A 19 -4.43 -1.77 8.25
CA ALA A 19 -3.63 -2.74 7.53
C ALA A 19 -3.43 -3.98 8.40
N VAL A 20 -3.58 -5.16 7.79
CA VAL A 20 -3.42 -6.44 8.48
C VAL A 20 -2.03 -6.98 8.20
N GLN A 21 -1.38 -7.55 9.22
CA GLN A 21 -0.15 -8.32 9.00
C GLN A 21 -0.52 -9.75 8.59
N LEU A 22 -0.14 -10.14 7.38
CA LEU A 22 -0.32 -11.51 6.90
C LEU A 22 0.80 -12.41 7.42
N ARG A 23 0.48 -13.68 7.67
CA ARG A 23 1.51 -14.70 7.93
C ARG A 23 2.27 -15.01 6.62
N PRO A 24 3.54 -15.45 6.71
CA PRO A 24 4.25 -15.95 5.55
C PRO A 24 3.45 -17.02 4.80
N SER A 25 3.44 -16.99 3.47
CA SER A 25 2.66 -17.91 2.60
C SER A 25 1.15 -17.77 2.64
N GLN A 26 0.59 -16.91 3.51
CA GLN A 26 -0.86 -16.68 3.52
C GLN A 26 -1.28 -16.00 2.22
N LYS A 27 -2.23 -16.60 1.51
CA LYS A 27 -2.75 -16.01 0.27
C LYS A 27 -3.38 -14.65 0.60
N PRO A 28 -2.95 -13.56 -0.06
CA PRO A 28 -3.60 -12.27 0.11
C PRO A 28 -5.05 -12.36 -0.38
N GLN A 29 -5.96 -11.79 0.41
CA GLN A 29 -7.35 -11.62 0.02
C GLN A 29 -7.42 -10.51 -1.03
N ALA A 30 -8.34 -10.66 -1.98
CA ALA A 30 -8.57 -9.63 -2.98
C ALA A 30 -8.94 -8.33 -2.25
N ARG A 31 -8.35 -7.22 -2.72
CA ARG A 31 -8.63 -5.85 -2.24
C ARG A 31 -8.26 -5.57 -0.77
N GLY A 32 -7.47 -6.43 -0.13
CA GLY A 32 -6.93 -6.19 1.21
C GLY A 32 -5.86 -5.09 1.27
N VAL A 33 -5.65 -4.55 2.48
CA VAL A 33 -4.52 -3.67 2.82
C VAL A 33 -3.61 -4.39 3.81
N TYR A 34 -2.33 -4.52 3.45
CA TYR A 34 -1.37 -5.29 4.24
C TYR A 34 -0.15 -4.48 4.65
N ILE A 35 0.37 -4.81 5.83
CA ILE A 35 1.66 -4.31 6.30
C ILE A 35 2.75 -5.07 5.54
N MET A 36 3.61 -4.31 4.86
CA MET A 36 4.75 -4.83 4.11
C MET A 36 5.97 -3.92 4.34
N TYR A 37 7.13 -4.39 3.90
CA TYR A 37 8.41 -3.75 4.12
C TYR A 37 9.15 -3.55 2.80
N HIS A 38 9.87 -2.44 2.71
CA HIS A 38 10.76 -2.14 1.59
C HIS A 38 12.10 -1.66 2.12
N GLY A 39 13.16 -2.41 1.79
CA GLY A 39 14.53 -2.05 2.11
C GLY A 39 15.14 -1.21 1.01
N THR A 40 15.78 -0.11 1.36
CA THR A 40 16.32 0.85 0.40
C THR A 40 17.47 1.66 1.00
N SER A 41 18.12 2.50 0.18
CA SER A 41 19.18 3.39 0.65
C SER A 41 18.63 4.60 1.39
N VAL A 42 19.45 5.29 2.21
CA VAL A 42 19.00 6.50 2.91
C VAL A 42 18.55 7.58 1.91
N ALA A 43 19.30 7.76 0.82
CA ALA A 43 18.95 8.72 -0.22
C ALA A 43 17.61 8.37 -0.90
N SER A 44 17.38 7.09 -1.18
CA SER A 44 16.13 6.61 -1.77
C SER A 44 14.96 6.75 -0.79
N ALA A 45 15.17 6.47 0.50
CA ALA A 45 14.14 6.63 1.53
C ALA A 45 13.66 8.10 1.62
N ARG A 46 14.58 9.07 1.62
CA ARG A 46 14.24 10.50 1.57
C ARG A 46 13.39 10.84 0.35
N SER A 47 13.80 10.36 -0.84
CA SER A 47 13.06 10.59 -2.09
C SER A 47 11.67 9.94 -2.05
N ILE A 48 11.56 8.71 -1.57
CA ILE A 48 10.29 7.98 -1.46
C ILE A 48 9.33 8.67 -0.50
N ILE A 49 9.82 9.18 0.63
CA ILE A 49 8.99 9.90 1.59
C ILE A 49 8.49 11.20 0.95
N ALA A 50 9.36 11.97 0.30
CA ALA A 50 9.02 13.25 -0.31
C ALA A 50 8.10 13.10 -1.53
N ASN A 51 8.46 12.23 -2.48
CA ASN A 51 7.86 12.17 -3.82
C ASN A 51 6.94 10.97 -4.01
N GLY A 52 7.00 9.98 -3.11
CA GLY A 52 6.36 8.69 -3.30
C GLY A 52 7.25 7.68 -4.04
N PHE A 53 6.73 6.48 -4.23
CA PHE A 53 7.43 5.43 -4.97
C PHE A 53 7.40 5.68 -6.48
N GLU A 54 8.47 5.28 -7.15
CA GLU A 54 8.54 5.13 -8.60
C GLU A 54 8.62 3.65 -8.96
N LYS A 55 8.06 3.28 -10.11
CA LYS A 55 8.12 1.89 -10.59
C LYS A 55 9.55 1.55 -10.97
N SER A 56 10.05 0.40 -10.52
CA SER A 56 11.20 -0.22 -11.17
C SER A 56 10.80 -0.62 -12.59
N LYS A 57 11.70 -0.41 -13.57
CA LYS A 57 11.49 -0.82 -14.97
C LYS A 57 11.74 -2.32 -15.20
N ARG A 58 12.39 -3.00 -14.26
CA ARG A 58 12.82 -4.40 -14.36
C ARG A 58 12.70 -5.10 -13.02
N GLY A 59 12.70 -6.43 -13.06
CA GLY A 59 12.76 -7.30 -11.89
C GLY A 59 12.14 -8.66 -12.22
N MET A 60 12.12 -9.57 -11.24
CA MET A 60 11.66 -10.93 -11.46
C MET A 60 10.17 -11.04 -11.79
N LEU A 61 9.38 -10.01 -11.47
CA LEU A 61 7.94 -9.91 -11.74
C LEU A 61 7.60 -8.74 -12.70
N GLY A 62 8.58 -8.29 -13.48
CA GLY A 62 8.40 -7.15 -14.39
C GLY A 62 8.48 -5.80 -13.70
N GLU A 63 7.80 -4.80 -14.26
CA GLU A 63 7.80 -3.45 -13.71
C GLU A 63 6.85 -3.28 -12.52
N GLY A 64 7.25 -2.46 -11.55
CA GLY A 64 6.44 -2.18 -10.37
C GLY A 64 7.27 -1.84 -9.13
N VAL A 65 6.58 -1.73 -8.00
CA VAL A 65 7.16 -1.51 -6.67
C VAL A 65 7.27 -2.84 -5.95
N TYR A 66 8.50 -3.22 -5.62
CA TYR A 66 8.82 -4.48 -4.96
C TYR A 66 8.77 -4.32 -3.45
N VAL A 67 7.98 -5.15 -2.79
CA VAL A 67 7.76 -5.14 -1.35
C VAL A 67 7.75 -6.56 -0.81
N SER A 68 8.02 -6.69 0.49
CA SER A 68 8.14 -7.98 1.17
C SER A 68 7.31 -7.98 2.44
N ARG A 69 6.69 -9.11 2.77
CA ARG A 69 6.08 -9.31 4.09
C ARG A 69 7.11 -9.69 5.15
N ASP A 70 8.27 -10.17 4.72
CA ASP A 70 9.40 -10.48 5.58
C ASP A 70 10.34 -9.27 5.70
N LYS A 71 10.44 -8.74 6.92
CA LYS A 71 11.36 -7.66 7.29
C LYS A 71 12.83 -8.06 7.09
N ASN A 72 13.19 -9.31 7.37
CA ASN A 72 14.57 -9.79 7.21
C ASN A 72 14.98 -9.81 5.74
N LYS A 73 14.05 -10.18 4.84
CA LYS A 73 14.26 -10.04 3.40
C LYS A 73 14.47 -8.58 3.00
N ALA A 74 13.64 -7.67 3.51
CA ALA A 74 13.78 -6.24 3.23
C ALA A 74 15.14 -5.71 3.72
N ALA A 75 15.64 -6.15 4.87
CA ALA A 75 16.94 -5.76 5.44
C ALA A 75 18.16 -6.13 4.56
N LEU A 76 17.98 -7.03 3.58
CA LEU A 76 19.03 -7.37 2.62
C LEU A 76 19.24 -6.29 1.57
N TYR A 77 18.33 -5.31 1.44
CA TYR A 77 18.40 -4.28 0.41
C TYR A 77 18.86 -2.92 0.97
N PRO A 78 19.65 -2.16 0.18
CA PRO A 78 20.25 -2.56 -1.09
C PRO A 78 21.32 -3.67 -0.93
N TYR A 79 21.32 -4.65 -1.84
CA TYR A 79 22.12 -5.89 -1.73
C TYR A 79 23.63 -5.61 -1.59
N ASN A 80 24.13 -4.66 -2.39
CA ASN A 80 25.52 -4.25 -2.40
C ASN A 80 25.80 -3.02 -1.50
N GLY A 81 24.84 -2.64 -0.64
CA GLY A 81 24.99 -1.50 0.26
C GLY A 81 25.60 -1.87 1.61
N THR A 82 26.26 -0.90 2.24
CA THR A 82 26.75 -1.03 3.62
C THR A 82 25.62 -0.91 4.61
N SER A 83 25.78 -1.44 5.83
CA SER A 83 24.81 -1.25 6.92
C SER A 83 24.57 0.23 7.25
N ALA A 84 25.57 1.08 6.98
CA ALA A 84 25.50 2.52 7.16
C ALA A 84 24.55 3.24 6.18
N ASP A 85 24.05 2.55 5.14
CA ASP A 85 23.14 3.11 4.13
C ASP A 85 21.88 2.24 3.95
N ARG A 86 21.47 1.47 4.96
CA ARG A 86 20.24 0.65 4.89
C ARG A 86 19.10 1.25 5.70
N VAL A 87 17.96 1.44 5.05
CA VAL A 87 16.70 1.85 5.66
C VAL A 87 15.62 0.83 5.32
N ILE A 88 14.77 0.49 6.30
CA ILE A 88 13.59 -0.32 6.08
C ILE A 88 12.36 0.55 6.34
N LEU A 89 11.52 0.71 5.31
CA LEU A 89 10.25 1.41 5.39
C LEU A 89 9.11 0.44 5.72
N GLU A 90 8.21 0.84 6.60
CA GLU A 90 6.92 0.17 6.81
C GLU A 90 5.87 0.74 5.87
N LEU A 91 5.12 -0.14 5.22
CA LEU A 91 4.19 0.20 4.15
C LEU A 91 2.79 -0.35 4.44
N HIS A 92 1.77 0.45 4.12
CA HIS A 92 0.43 -0.04 3.87
C HIS A 92 0.23 -0.22 2.37
N VAL A 93 0.03 -1.47 1.94
CA VAL A 93 -0.07 -1.84 0.53
C VAL A 93 -1.47 -2.30 0.19
N ARG A 94 -2.14 -1.59 -0.73
CA ARG A 94 -3.43 -2.00 -1.29
C ARG A 94 -3.21 -2.97 -2.47
N VAL A 95 -3.27 -4.27 -2.20
CA VAL A 95 -2.87 -5.29 -3.18
C VAL A 95 -3.88 -5.52 -4.31
N GLY A 96 -5.14 -5.11 -4.14
CA GLY A 96 -6.15 -5.23 -5.18
C GLY A 96 -6.34 -6.66 -5.70
N ARG A 97 -6.37 -6.83 -7.02
CA ARG A 97 -6.37 -8.16 -7.66
C ARG A 97 -4.96 -8.74 -7.71
N VAL A 98 -4.74 -9.84 -6.99
CA VAL A 98 -3.41 -10.48 -6.90
C VAL A 98 -3.28 -11.65 -7.87
N LYS A 99 -2.20 -11.68 -8.66
CA LYS A 99 -1.80 -12.84 -9.45
C LYS A 99 -0.71 -13.61 -8.70
N ARG A 100 -0.97 -14.88 -8.42
CA ARG A 100 0.06 -15.80 -7.91
C ARG A 100 0.98 -16.22 -9.06
N ILE A 101 2.28 -16.13 -8.84
CA ILE A 101 3.35 -16.58 -9.73
C ILE A 101 4.13 -17.66 -8.98
N ASP A 102 3.84 -18.92 -9.25
CA ASP A 102 4.31 -20.07 -8.47
C ASP A 102 4.97 -21.18 -9.29
N THR A 103 5.25 -20.91 -10.57
CA THR A 103 5.99 -21.82 -11.45
C THR A 103 7.06 -21.05 -12.24
N ASP A 104 8.15 -21.72 -12.60
CA ASP A 104 9.11 -21.14 -13.54
C ASP A 104 8.44 -20.93 -14.90
N ASN A 105 8.89 -19.92 -15.65
CA ASN A 105 8.30 -19.51 -16.93
C ASN A 105 6.78 -19.31 -16.87
N HIS A 106 6.26 -18.81 -15.73
CA HIS A 106 4.84 -18.53 -15.60
C HIS A 106 4.43 -17.53 -16.72
N PRO A 107 3.37 -17.82 -17.51
CA PRO A 107 3.05 -17.03 -18.70
C PRO A 107 2.78 -15.57 -18.39
N LEU A 108 2.24 -15.28 -17.19
CA LEU A 108 1.97 -13.93 -16.72
C LEU A 108 3.08 -13.29 -15.86
N GLN A 109 4.30 -13.81 -15.86
CA GLN A 109 5.36 -13.36 -14.94
C GLN A 109 5.70 -11.87 -15.08
N TYR A 110 5.63 -11.32 -16.31
CA TYR A 110 6.04 -9.94 -16.62
C TYR A 110 4.89 -9.01 -17.04
N ASP A 111 3.73 -9.55 -17.39
CA ASP A 111 2.60 -8.83 -18.00
C ASP A 111 1.26 -9.06 -17.29
N TRP A 112 1.29 -9.59 -16.06
CA TRP A 112 0.11 -9.74 -15.20
C TRP A 112 -0.71 -8.44 -15.07
N HIS A 113 -0.07 -7.28 -15.11
CA HIS A 113 -0.74 -5.98 -15.04
C HIS A 113 -1.59 -5.69 -16.30
N LEU A 114 -1.16 -6.14 -17.48
CA LEU A 114 -1.95 -6.03 -18.72
C LEU A 114 -3.21 -6.91 -18.68
N HIS A 115 -3.22 -7.91 -17.80
CA HIS A 115 -4.33 -8.83 -17.59
C HIS A 115 -5.26 -8.39 -16.44
N GLY A 116 -5.14 -7.13 -15.99
CA GLY A 116 -6.03 -6.53 -14.99
C GLY A 116 -5.74 -6.95 -13.54
N TYR A 117 -4.51 -7.40 -13.26
CA TYR A 117 -4.02 -7.62 -11.90
C TYR A 117 -3.28 -6.38 -11.39
N ASP A 118 -3.44 -6.08 -10.10
CA ASP A 118 -2.82 -4.93 -9.45
C ASP A 118 -1.49 -5.29 -8.76
N THR A 119 -1.31 -6.56 -8.42
CA THR A 119 -0.11 -7.07 -7.74
C THR A 119 0.20 -8.48 -8.23
N ALA A 120 1.47 -8.77 -8.50
CA ALA A 120 1.98 -10.13 -8.60
C ALA A 120 2.58 -10.57 -7.27
N TRP A 121 2.39 -11.84 -6.91
CA TRP A 121 2.87 -12.41 -5.65
C TRP A 121 3.53 -13.76 -5.88
N VAL A 122 4.73 -13.91 -5.35
CA VAL A 122 5.51 -15.16 -5.32
C VAL A 122 5.47 -15.68 -3.88
N PRO A 123 4.84 -16.83 -3.62
CA PRO A 123 4.92 -17.50 -2.33
C PRO A 123 6.36 -17.86 -1.91
N PRO A 124 6.62 -18.08 -0.62
CA PRO A 124 7.92 -18.58 -0.18
C PRO A 124 8.11 -20.08 -0.52
N ASN A 125 9.35 -20.54 -0.53
CA ASN A 125 9.75 -21.96 -0.60
C ASN A 125 9.26 -22.76 -1.82
N ILE A 126 9.02 -22.12 -2.95
CA ILE A 126 8.54 -22.80 -4.18
C ILE A 126 9.70 -23.26 -5.09
N GLY A 127 10.94 -22.90 -4.78
CA GLY A 127 12.11 -23.32 -5.55
C GLY A 127 12.18 -22.75 -6.97
N LEU A 128 11.55 -21.60 -7.23
CA LEU A 128 11.66 -20.92 -8.53
C LEU A 128 13.11 -20.55 -8.81
N LEU A 129 13.58 -20.84 -10.03
CA LEU A 129 14.90 -20.39 -10.50
C LEU A 129 15.02 -18.86 -10.44
N ALA A 130 13.91 -18.16 -10.69
CA ALA A 130 13.83 -16.69 -10.61
C ALA A 130 13.86 -16.14 -9.17
N ALA A 131 13.60 -16.98 -8.15
CA ALA A 131 13.70 -16.63 -6.73
C ALA A 131 14.51 -17.71 -5.96
N PRO A 132 15.83 -17.84 -6.21
CA PRO A 132 16.63 -18.97 -5.74
C PRO A 132 16.69 -19.10 -4.21
N LYS A 133 16.48 -17.99 -3.49
CA LYS A 133 16.46 -17.97 -2.01
C LYS A 133 15.10 -18.36 -1.42
N GLY A 134 14.08 -18.61 -2.24
CA GLY A 134 12.74 -19.01 -1.79
C GLY A 134 11.99 -17.93 -1.02
N PHE A 135 12.37 -16.66 -1.16
CA PHE A 135 11.77 -15.56 -0.41
C PHE A 135 10.50 -15.04 -1.07
N GLU A 136 9.44 -14.89 -0.26
CA GLU A 136 8.18 -14.26 -0.65
C GLU A 136 8.38 -12.84 -1.20
N GLU A 137 7.77 -12.52 -2.35
CA GLU A 137 7.85 -11.21 -2.98
C GLU A 137 6.49 -10.76 -3.53
N ASP A 138 6.14 -9.51 -3.30
CA ASP A 138 4.99 -8.87 -3.93
C ASP A 138 5.50 -7.73 -4.83
N CYS A 139 4.99 -7.65 -6.06
CA CYS A 139 5.26 -6.57 -7.01
C CYS A 139 3.96 -5.84 -7.32
N VAL A 140 3.86 -4.57 -6.91
CA VAL A 140 2.66 -3.74 -7.05
C VAL A 140 2.81 -2.83 -8.26
N PHE A 141 1.83 -2.80 -9.15
CA PHE A 141 1.97 -2.08 -10.41
C PHE A 141 1.91 -0.57 -10.22
N ASP A 142 0.85 -0.07 -9.57
CA ASP A 142 0.64 1.36 -9.33
C ASP A 142 1.28 1.80 -8.00
N PRO A 143 2.32 2.65 -8.01
CA PRO A 143 2.95 3.15 -6.79
C PRO A 143 1.99 3.86 -5.83
N LYS A 144 0.87 4.43 -6.33
CA LYS A 144 -0.14 5.10 -5.49
C LYS A 144 -0.86 4.15 -4.53
N ARG A 145 -0.72 2.83 -4.72
CA ARG A 145 -1.23 1.78 -3.84
C ARG A 145 -0.31 1.46 -2.67
N VAL A 146 0.89 2.01 -2.65
CA VAL A 146 1.91 1.81 -1.63
C VAL A 146 2.08 3.08 -0.82
N LYS A 147 1.73 3.03 0.46
CA LYS A 147 1.85 4.17 1.37
C LYS A 147 2.90 3.90 2.44
N VAL A 148 3.89 4.78 2.56
CA VAL A 148 4.83 4.76 3.71
C VAL A 148 4.09 5.19 4.97
N VAL A 149 4.19 4.38 6.02
CA VAL A 149 3.53 4.64 7.31
C VAL A 149 4.51 4.72 8.48
N GLY A 150 5.74 4.23 8.31
CA GLY A 150 6.75 4.30 9.36
C GLY A 150 8.16 3.95 8.88
N ILE A 151 9.14 4.18 9.76
CA ILE A 151 10.53 3.77 9.61
C ILE A 151 10.77 2.63 10.59
N VAL A 152 11.19 1.47 10.08
CA VAL A 152 11.36 0.25 10.89
C VAL A 152 12.80 0.07 11.34
N GLN A 153 13.73 0.56 10.53
CA GLN A 153 15.17 0.51 10.78
C GLN A 153 15.84 1.60 9.96
N ALA A 154 16.80 2.28 10.57
CA ALA A 154 17.70 3.22 9.91
C ALA A 154 19.15 3.00 10.40
N PRO A 155 20.17 3.53 9.70
CA PRO A 155 21.57 3.30 10.06
C PRO A 155 21.99 3.92 11.39
N ASN A 156 21.36 5.03 11.79
CA ASN A 156 21.59 5.70 13.06
C ASN A 156 20.36 6.53 13.48
N PRO A 157 20.27 6.92 14.77
CA PRO A 157 19.11 7.64 15.29
C PRO A 157 18.89 9.02 14.67
N THR A 158 19.95 9.67 14.18
CA THR A 158 19.84 10.99 13.54
C THR A 158 19.08 10.89 12.23
N ILE A 159 19.41 9.90 11.40
CA ILE A 159 18.71 9.63 10.13
C ILE A 159 17.28 9.17 10.40
N GLU A 160 17.07 8.31 11.39
CA GLU A 160 15.73 7.85 11.76
C GLU A 160 14.80 9.03 12.07
N LYS A 161 15.23 9.90 12.99
CA LYS A 161 14.47 11.09 13.38
C LYS A 161 14.25 12.06 12.22
N GLU A 162 15.24 12.22 11.34
CA GLU A 162 15.10 13.04 10.13
C GLU A 162 13.98 12.51 9.22
N LEU A 163 13.98 11.20 8.94
CA LEU A 163 12.99 10.56 8.08
C LEU A 163 11.59 10.58 8.71
N GLU A 164 11.48 10.36 10.01
CA GLU A 164 10.21 10.47 10.74
C GLU A 164 9.63 11.90 10.68
N GLN A 165 10.47 12.92 10.84
CA GLN A 165 10.05 14.32 10.71
C GLN A 165 9.58 14.65 9.29
N GLN A 166 10.27 14.15 8.26
CA GLN A 166 9.83 14.30 6.87
C GLN A 166 8.47 13.61 6.64
N LEU A 167 8.29 12.40 7.17
CA LEU A 167 7.04 11.66 7.07
C LEU A 167 5.88 12.38 7.79
N ALA A 168 6.13 12.95 8.97
CA ALA A 168 5.14 13.71 9.72
C ALA A 168 4.69 14.97 8.97
N LYS A 169 5.63 15.76 8.44
CA LYS A 169 5.32 16.95 7.63
C LYS A 169 4.41 16.64 6.44
N ARG A 170 4.66 15.53 5.73
CA ARG A 170 3.80 15.08 4.63
C ARG A 170 2.40 14.70 5.08
N ARG A 171 2.23 14.16 6.30
CA ARG A 171 0.90 13.86 6.85
C ARG A 171 0.12 15.14 7.11
N ASP A 172 0.77 16.20 7.57
CA ASP A 172 0.16 17.50 7.80
C ASP A 172 -0.25 18.17 6.47
N ASP A 173 0.59 18.09 5.43
CA ASP A 173 0.22 18.55 4.08
C ASP A 173 -0.96 17.76 3.49
N ALA A 174 -1.09 16.48 3.87
CA ALA A 174 -2.20 15.62 3.50
C ALA A 174 -3.41 15.75 4.45
N ALA A 175 -3.35 16.51 5.54
CA ALA A 175 -4.38 16.56 6.60
C ALA A 175 -5.58 17.47 6.26
N ASN A 176 -5.87 17.70 4.99
CA ASN A 176 -7.18 18.23 4.56
C ASN A 176 -8.26 17.12 4.65
N LEU A 177 -8.47 16.64 5.87
CA LEU A 177 -9.49 15.65 6.22
C LEU A 177 -10.85 16.33 6.38
N CYS A 178 -11.86 15.82 5.70
CA CYS A 178 -13.24 16.27 5.91
C CYS A 178 -13.69 15.96 7.34
N SER A 179 -14.27 16.96 8.02
CA SER A 179 -14.74 16.85 9.40
C SER A 179 -15.84 15.80 9.60
N LEU A 180 -16.64 15.53 8.57
CA LEU A 180 -17.81 14.62 8.60
C LEU A 180 -17.45 13.17 8.21
N CYS A 181 -16.71 12.96 7.11
CA CYS A 181 -16.39 11.60 6.64
C CYS A 181 -14.97 11.13 7.01
N LYS A 182 -14.13 12.00 7.58
CA LYS A 182 -12.72 11.72 7.95
C LYS A 182 -11.86 11.20 6.78
N ARG A 183 -12.20 11.56 5.55
CA ARG A 183 -11.44 11.24 4.33
C ARG A 183 -10.76 12.49 3.79
N ASN A 184 -9.62 12.31 3.14
CA ASN A 184 -8.93 13.38 2.43
C ASN A 184 -9.73 13.81 1.20
N THR A 185 -9.63 15.08 0.84
CA THR A 185 -10.13 15.59 -0.45
C THR A 185 -9.33 14.98 -1.58
N GLN A 186 -9.99 14.22 -2.47
CA GLN A 186 -9.37 13.72 -3.69
C GLN A 186 -9.64 14.69 -4.85
N GLN A 187 -8.71 14.78 -5.79
CA GLN A 187 -8.84 15.62 -6.97
C GLN A 187 -10.08 15.18 -7.77
N GLY A 188 -11.05 16.08 -7.96
CA GLY A 188 -12.32 15.81 -8.65
C GLY A 188 -13.47 15.26 -7.79
N ALA A 189 -13.25 15.04 -6.48
CA ALA A 189 -14.30 14.59 -5.55
C ALA A 189 -14.40 15.55 -4.35
N PRO A 190 -15.04 16.72 -4.50
CA PRO A 190 -15.20 17.67 -3.41
C PRO A 190 -16.08 17.08 -2.30
N HIS A 191 -15.70 17.34 -1.06
CA HIS A 191 -16.54 17.00 0.10
C HIS A 191 -17.69 18.01 0.19
N ILE A 192 -18.90 17.56 -0.13
CA ILE A 192 -20.11 18.38 0.01
C ILE A 192 -20.84 17.96 1.29
N SER A 193 -20.99 18.93 2.20
CA SER A 193 -21.82 18.78 3.41
C SER A 193 -23.27 19.15 3.08
N GLN A 194 -24.21 18.27 3.39
CA GLN A 194 -25.64 18.51 3.23
C GLN A 194 -26.43 17.92 4.40
N GLN A 195 -27.69 18.35 4.59
CA GLN A 195 -28.57 17.74 5.58
C GLN A 195 -29.21 16.47 5.03
N CYS A 196 -29.26 15.42 5.83
CA CYS A 196 -30.05 14.25 5.52
C CYS A 196 -31.53 14.63 5.49
N TRP A 197 -32.14 14.49 4.33
CA TRP A 197 -33.57 14.74 4.08
C TRP A 197 -34.54 14.01 5.03
N LYS A 198 -34.15 12.88 5.64
CA LYS A 198 -35.00 12.13 6.57
C LYS A 198 -34.76 12.48 8.04
N CYS A 199 -33.51 12.51 8.49
CA CYS A 199 -33.19 12.68 9.92
C CYS A 199 -32.57 14.05 10.28
N GLY A 200 -32.39 14.96 9.31
CA GLY A 200 -31.86 16.30 9.51
C GLY A 200 -30.36 16.39 9.86
N LYS A 201 -29.67 15.27 10.07
CA LYS A 201 -28.24 15.25 10.41
C LYS A 201 -27.38 15.74 9.24
N ASN A 202 -26.35 16.53 9.54
CA ASN A 202 -25.32 16.90 8.57
C ASN A 202 -24.52 15.67 8.16
N ILE A 203 -24.45 15.43 6.85
CA ILE A 203 -23.77 14.30 6.20
C ILE A 203 -22.85 14.83 5.11
N CYS A 204 -21.72 14.16 4.91
CA CYS A 204 -20.90 14.33 3.71
C CYS A 204 -21.29 13.28 2.67
N ILE A 205 -21.40 13.68 1.40
CA ILE A 205 -21.76 12.77 0.30
C ILE A 205 -20.76 11.61 0.14
N LEU A 206 -19.53 11.77 0.64
CA LEU A 206 -18.46 10.78 0.63
C LEU A 206 -18.35 9.99 1.94
N MET A 207 -19.37 10.00 2.82
CA MET A 207 -19.36 9.17 4.02
C MET A 207 -19.50 7.69 3.68
N ALA A 208 -18.76 6.83 4.38
CA ALA A 208 -18.85 5.37 4.22
C ALA A 208 -20.21 4.81 4.64
N LYS A 209 -20.84 5.44 5.64
CA LYS A 209 -22.10 4.98 6.19
C LYS A 209 -22.94 6.13 6.71
N HIS A 210 -24.25 6.00 6.57
CA HIS A 210 -25.23 6.83 7.22
C HIS A 210 -26.48 6.00 7.49
N PHE A 211 -26.89 5.94 8.75
CA PHE A 211 -28.13 5.29 9.16
C PHE A 211 -29.12 6.35 9.65
N CYS A 212 -30.30 6.37 9.03
CA CYS A 212 -31.44 7.10 9.55
C CYS A 212 -32.18 6.19 10.53
N PRO A 213 -32.37 6.59 11.79
CA PRO A 213 -33.34 5.93 12.66
C PRO A 213 -34.76 6.00 12.07
#